data_AF-A0A3D4BER2-F1
#
_entry.id   AF-A0A3D4BER2-F1
#
_cell.length_a   1.000
_cell.length_b   1.000
_cell.length_c   1.000
_cell.angle_alpha   90.00
_cell.angle_beta   90.00
_cell.angle_gamma   90.00
#
_symmetry.space_group_name_H-M   'P 1'
#
loop_
_entity.id
_entity.type
_entity.pdbx_description
1 polymer ?
#
loop_
_entity_poly.entity_id
_entity_poly.type
_entity_poly.pdbx_seq_one_letter_code
_entity_poly.pdbx_strand_id
1 'polypeptide(L)' 'MSSAELKLKLFREIDTLDKSKLEQVYGLFVNFINKENDTEEWNSLSKSQQNGLIDAIEEMNSSEGIDHKTIMDKYKKKYA' A
#
# COMPACT_ATOMS: atom_id res chain seq x y z
N MET A 1 25.30 16.89 -9.18
CA MET A 1 24.21 17.55 -8.45
C MET A 1 24.46 17.35 -6.97
N SER A 2 24.65 18.43 -6.23
CA SER A 2 24.79 18.39 -4.77
C SER A 2 23.44 18.12 -4.09
N SER A 3 23.47 17.68 -2.84
CA SER A 3 22.25 17.51 -2.05
C SER A 3 21.43 18.80 -1.93
N ALA A 4 22.10 19.96 -1.92
CA ALA A 4 21.43 21.26 -1.89
C ALA A 4 20.69 21.56 -3.20
N GLU A 5 21.32 21.29 -4.34
CA GLU A 5 20.70 21.46 -5.66
C GLU A 5 19.49 20.54 -5.85
N LEU A 6 19.59 19.29 -5.38
CA LEU A 6 18.49 18.33 -5.45
C LEU A 6 17.29 18.76 -4.59
N LYS A 7 17.53 19.19 -3.35
CA LYS A 7 16.49 19.69 -2.44
C LYS A 7 15.78 20.91 -3.02
N LEU A 8 16.53 21.85 -3.59
CA LEU A 8 15.97 23.05 -4.20
C LEU A 8 15.11 22.72 -5.43
N LYS A 9 15.53 21.74 -6.24
CA LYS A 9 14.75 21.28 -7.40
C LYS A 9 13.43 20.64 -6.95
N LEU A 10 13.47 19.74 -5.96
CA LEU A 10 12.26 19.12 -5.40
C LEU A 10 11.30 20.17 -4.84
N PHE A 11 11.81 21.16 -4.09
CA PHE A 11 11.00 22.25 -3.58
C PHE A 11 10.25 22.99 -4.70
N ARG A 12 10.95 23.35 -5.78
CA ARG A 12 10.33 24.06 -6.92
C ARG A 12 9.25 23.25 -7.61
N GLU A 13 9.46 21.94 -7.82
CA GLU A 13 8.43 21.09 -8.44
C GLU A 13 7.19 21.01 -7.54
N ILE A 14 7.38 20.81 -6.23
CA ILE A 14 6.28 20.72 -5.25
C ILE A 14 5.49 22.04 -5.16
N ASP A 15 6.18 23.19 -5.21
CA ASP A 15 5.57 24.52 -5.12
C ASP A 15 4.59 24.82 -6.26
N THR A 16 4.73 24.15 -7.40
CA THR A 16 3.83 24.32 -8.56
C THR A 16 2.56 23.48 -8.48
N LEU A 17 2.45 22.56 -7.50
CA LEU A 17 1.33 21.62 -7.42
C LEU A 17 0.08 22.26 -6.84
N ASP A 18 -1.07 21.88 -7.39
CA ASP A 18 -2.36 22.12 -6.76
C ASP A 18 -2.52 21.29 -5.48
N LYS A 19 -3.45 21.70 -4.61
CA LYS A 19 -3.66 21.08 -3.29
C LYS A 19 -3.88 19.57 -3.35
N SER A 20 -4.67 19.08 -4.33
CA SER A 20 -4.98 17.64 -4.43
C SER A 20 -3.75 16.82 -4.78
N LYS A 21 -2.92 17.31 -5.72
CA LYS A 21 -1.64 16.67 -6.04
C LYS A 21 -0.64 16.78 -4.89
N LEU A 22 -0.63 17.90 -4.19
CA LEU A 22 0.25 18.11 -3.05
C LEU A 22 -0.05 17.12 -1.91
N GLU A 23 -1.32 16.86 -1.62
CA GLU A 23 -1.74 15.86 -0.61
C GLU A 23 -1.30 14.44 -1.00
N GLN A 24 -1.40 14.08 -2.29
CA GLN A 24 -0.89 12.80 -2.80
C GLN A 24 0.64 12.69 -2.66
N VAL A 25 1.37 13.73 -3.07
CA VAL A 25 2.83 13.78 -2.95
C VAL A 25 3.27 13.72 -1.48
N TYR A 26 2.55 14.39 -0.59
CA TYR A 26 2.78 14.32 0.85
C TYR A 26 2.64 12.89 1.38
N GLY A 27 1.56 12.17 1.01
CA GLY A 27 1.38 10.78 1.40
C GLY A 27 2.54 9.88 0.93
N LEU A 28 2.97 10.03 -0.32
CA LEU A 28 4.11 9.30 -0.87
C LEU A 28 5.42 9.64 -0.15
N PHE A 29 5.65 10.92 0.14
CA PHE A 29 6.87 11.39 0.79
C PHE A 29 6.95 10.91 2.24
N VAL A 30 5.86 11.00 2.99
CA VAL A 30 5.75 10.48 4.36
C VAL A 30 5.97 8.97 4.36
N ASN A 31 5.34 8.23 3.44
CA ASN A 31 5.56 6.80 3.33
C ASN A 31 7.02 6.48 3.00
N PHE A 32 7.66 7.22 2.10
CA PHE A 32 9.07 7.01 1.76
C PHE A 32 10.01 7.25 2.94
N ILE A 33 9.77 8.31 3.72
CA ILE A 33 10.60 8.67 4.88
C ILE A 33 10.37 7.73 6.06
N ASN A 34 9.12 7.34 6.29
CA ASN A 34 8.73 6.49 7.43
C ASN A 34 8.80 4.99 7.13
N LYS A 35 9.09 4.59 5.88
CA LYS A 35 9.40 3.20 5.53
C LYS A 35 10.76 2.83 6.12
N GLU A 36 10.77 2.41 7.38
CA GLU A 36 11.78 1.47 7.83
C GLU A 36 11.48 0.13 7.12
N ASN A 37 12.23 -0.17 6.07
CA ASN A 37 12.42 -1.53 5.51
C ASN A 37 11.21 -2.30 4.93
N ASP A 38 10.32 -1.68 4.16
CA ASP A 38 9.21 -2.43 3.52
C ASP A 38 9.64 -3.49 2.48
N THR A 39 10.85 -3.39 1.92
CA THR A 39 11.39 -4.46 1.07
C THR A 39 11.87 -5.66 1.88
N GLU A 40 12.06 -5.54 3.20
CA GLU A 40 12.34 -6.70 4.05
C GLU A 40 11.06 -7.50 4.28
N GLU A 41 9.89 -6.88 4.45
CA GLU A 41 8.65 -7.61 4.72
C GLU A 41 8.24 -8.53 3.57
N TRP A 42 8.12 -8.03 2.33
CA TRP A 42 7.78 -8.89 1.18
C TRP A 42 8.79 -10.03 0.99
N ASN A 43 10.08 -9.72 1.10
CA ASN A 43 11.14 -10.71 0.91
C ASN A 43 11.30 -11.66 2.12
N SER A 44 10.75 -11.32 3.29
CA SER A 44 10.69 -12.19 4.47
C SER A 44 9.56 -13.21 4.40
N LEU A 45 8.55 -12.97 3.57
CA LEU A 45 7.46 -13.91 3.34
C LEU A 45 7.97 -15.13 2.58
N SER A 46 7.47 -16.30 2.97
CA SER A 46 7.62 -17.50 2.15
C SER A 46 6.94 -17.32 0.80
N LYS A 47 7.41 -18.05 -0.23
CA LYS A 47 6.76 -18.07 -1.55
C LYS A 47 5.26 -18.38 -1.49
N SER A 48 4.85 -19.23 -0.54
CA SER A 48 3.43 -19.55 -0.35
C SER A 48 2.63 -18.36 0.16
N GLN A 49 3.20 -17.55 1.05
CA GLN A 49 2.54 -16.35 1.56
C GLN A 49 2.48 -15.26 0.49
N GLN A 50 3.57 -15.09 -0.26
CA GLN A 50 3.61 -14.18 -1.40
C GLN A 50 2.54 -14.54 -2.45
N ASN A 51 2.47 -15.82 -2.84
CA ASN A 51 1.45 -16.29 -3.78
C ASN A 51 0.03 -16.10 -3.24
N GLY A 52 -0.22 -16.43 -1.97
CA GLY A 52 -1.55 -16.24 -1.38
C GLY A 52 -2.00 -14.77 -1.33
N LEU A 53 -1.06 -13.83 -1.17
CA LEU A 53 -1.36 -12.39 -1.28
C LEU A 53 -1.66 -11.97 -2.73
N ILE A 54 -0.92 -12.50 -3.71
CA ILE A 54 -1.19 -12.26 -5.13
C ILE A 54 -2.57 -12.79 -5.52
N ASP A 55 -2.87 -14.03 -5.16
CA ASP A 55 -4.17 -14.68 -5.42
C ASP A 55 -5.31 -13.84 -4.81
N ALA A 56 -5.17 -13.39 -3.56
CA ALA A 56 -6.17 -12.56 -2.90
C ALA A 56 -6.39 -11.20 -3.59
N ILE A 57 -5.34 -10.57 -4.11
CA ILE A 57 -5.45 -9.33 -4.88
C ILE A 57 -6.19 -9.58 -6.20
N GLU A 58 -5.90 -10.70 -6.88
CA GLU A 58 -6.60 -11.11 -8.10
C GLU A 58 -8.08 -11.37 -7.84
N GLU A 59 -8.42 -12.11 -6.79
CA GLU A 59 -9.81 -12.36 -6.35
C GLU A 59 -10.56 -11.06 -6.02
N MET A 60 -9.89 -10.10 -5.39
CA MET A 60 -10.49 -8.79 -5.13
C MET A 60 -10.75 -8.00 -6.41
N ASN A 61 -9.80 -8.03 -7.36
CA ASN A 61 -9.92 -7.34 -8.65
C ASN A 61 -10.98 -7.99 -9.55
N SER A 62 -11.17 -9.31 -9.48
CA SER A 62 -12.22 -10.04 -10.19
C SER A 62 -13.61 -9.90 -9.54
N SER A 63 -13.73 -9.17 -8.43
CA SER A 63 -14.96 -9.06 -7.61
C SER A 63 -15.45 -10.39 -7.05
N GLU A 64 -14.53 -11.34 -6.85
CA GLU A 64 -14.81 -12.67 -6.26
C GLU A 64 -14.67 -12.68 -4.73
N GLY A 65 -14.44 -11.53 -4.12
CA GLY A 65 -14.42 -11.36 -2.67
C GLY A 65 -15.74 -11.77 -2.01
N ILE A 66 -15.65 -12.38 -0.81
CA ILE A 66 -16.83 -12.77 -0.03
C ILE A 66 -17.18 -11.67 0.97
N ASP A 67 -18.45 -11.26 1.00
CA ASP A 67 -18.94 -10.27 1.96
C ASP A 67 -18.70 -10.72 3.42
N HIS A 68 -18.25 -9.77 4.24
CA HIS A 68 -17.92 -10.02 5.65
C HIS A 68 -19.07 -10.69 6.42
N LYS A 69 -20.32 -10.25 6.21
CA LYS A 69 -21.48 -10.82 6.90
C LYS A 69 -21.67 -12.29 6.57
N THR A 70 -21.46 -12.66 5.30
CA THR A 70 -21.55 -14.04 4.83
C THR A 70 -20.53 -14.94 5.53
N ILE A 71 -19.29 -14.46 5.71
CA ILE A 71 -18.25 -15.19 6.46
C ILE A 71 -18.63 -15.35 7.93
N MET A 72 -19.09 -14.28 8.57
CA MET A 72 -19.47 -14.31 10.00
C MET A 72 -20.64 -15.26 10.26
N ASP A 73 -21.65 -15.25 9.40
CA ASP A 73 -22.82 -16.14 9.51
C ASP A 73 -22.43 -17.61 9.30
N LYS A 74 -21.51 -17.91 8.37
CA LYS A 74 -20.99 -19.27 8.15
C LYS A 74 -20.33 -19.83 9.42
N TYR A 75 -19.46 -19.06 10.06
CA TYR A 75 -18.73 -19.55 11.23
C TYR A 75 -19.59 -19.59 12.50
N LYS A 76 -20.54 -18.65 12.67
CA LYS A 76 -21.55 -18.76 13.73
C LYS A 76 -22.34 -20.06 13.62
N LYS A 77 -22.77 -20.46 12.42
CA LYS A 77 -23.51 -21.72 12.21
C LYS A 77 -22.67 -22.97 12.42
N LYS A 78 -21.37 -22.91 12.09
CA LYS A 78 -20.45 -24.06 12.21
C LYS A 78 -20.11 -24.42 13.65
N TYR A 79 -20.11 -23.44 14.55
CA TYR A 79 -19.67 -23.59 15.94
C TYR A 79 -20.76 -23.27 16.98
N ALA A 80 -22.02 -23.17 16.55
CA ALA A 80 -23.19 -23.13 17.42
C ALA A 80 -23.64 -24.56 17.77
#